data_AF-A0A8X6F952-F1
#
_entry.id   AF-A0A8X6F952-F1
#
_cell.length_a   1.000
_cell.length_b   1.000
_cell.length_c   1.000
_cell.angle_alpha   90.00
_cell.angle_beta   90.00
_cell.angle_gamma   90.00
#
_symmetry.space_group_name_H-M   'P 1'
#
loop_
_entity.id
_entity.type
_entity.pdbx_description
1 polymer ?
#
loop_
_entity_poly.entity_id
_entity_poly.type
_entity_poly.pdbx_seq_one_letter_code
_entity_poly.pdbx_strand_id
1 'polypeptide(L)'
;MLERGIELADNSASERIHVMIGLDYTPEISGERNIRIIKRLIAVDSIFGYLVRIHNVETSRYTRVTFGVKCSPLLLAAVIRLHDEKYVNKYERACEMLNELYVYELINNTSDKTEALELSEDIIHILSEAEMNLRRWATNFTTLHEAWKRVNIDCRETSEESGVPLKILGIILDNVKDNLIIDIKQFEKLNKIVKIKIRVILSACGMLFDPNGIMKPFTIRMKLMLQTMWELGISWDECVPSDIKASFLE
;
A
#
# COMPACT_ATOMS: atom_id res chain seq x y z
N MET A 1 -36.05 -4.17 -6.68
CA MET A 1 -35.19 -3.05 -7.09
C MET A 1 -34.35 -2.68 -5.89
N LEU A 2 -33.07 -3.08 -5.86
CA LEU A 2 -32.14 -2.67 -4.81
C LEU A 2 -31.51 -1.34 -5.26
N GLU A 3 -31.75 -0.28 -4.49
CA GLU A 3 -30.97 0.96 -4.57
C GLU A 3 -29.52 0.65 -4.18
N ARG A 4 -28.64 0.51 -5.17
CA ARG A 4 -27.19 0.50 -4.95
C ARG A 4 -26.70 1.94 -5.02
N GLY A 5 -26.72 2.63 -3.89
CA GLY A 5 -25.99 3.88 -3.71
C GLY A 5 -24.66 3.59 -3.04
N ILE A 6 -23.55 4.02 -3.64
CA ILE A 6 -22.27 4.09 -2.92
C ILE A 6 -22.29 5.41 -2.13
N GLU A 7 -22.61 5.35 -0.84
CA GLU A 7 -22.41 6.44 0.10
C GLU A 7 -20.99 6.35 0.68
N LEU A 8 -20.08 7.21 0.21
CA LEU A 8 -18.79 7.41 0.87
C LEU A 8 -18.98 8.42 2.00
N ALA A 9 -19.43 7.94 3.16
CA ALA A 9 -19.52 8.74 4.37
C ALA A 9 -18.14 8.85 5.03
N ASP A 10 -17.60 10.06 5.12
CA ASP A 10 -16.62 10.38 6.17
C ASP A 10 -17.03 11.69 6.85
N ASN A 11 -17.26 11.61 8.16
CA ASN A 11 -17.58 12.72 9.06
C ASN A 11 -16.32 13.45 9.56
N SER A 12 -15.15 13.21 8.96
CA SER A 12 -13.93 13.92 9.30
C SER A 12 -13.86 15.28 8.60
N ALA A 13 -13.52 16.33 9.37
CA ALA A 13 -13.39 17.71 8.94
C ALA A 13 -12.16 17.97 8.04
N SER A 14 -11.81 17.04 7.14
CA SER A 14 -10.73 17.18 6.17
C SER A 14 -11.27 17.57 4.79
N GLU A 15 -10.93 18.78 4.34
CA GLU A 15 -11.38 19.36 3.07
C GLU A 15 -10.80 18.70 1.81
N ARG A 16 -9.93 17.69 1.93
CA ARG A 16 -9.20 17.12 0.78
C ARG A 16 -9.24 15.61 0.76
N ILE A 17 -10.36 15.06 0.30
CA ILE A 17 -10.43 13.65 -0.10
C ILE A 17 -10.46 13.61 -1.63
N HIS A 18 -9.42 13.01 -2.21
CA HIS A 18 -9.32 12.72 -3.64
C HIS A 18 -9.74 11.27 -3.85
N VAL A 19 -10.83 11.03 -4.59
CA VAL A 19 -11.28 9.68 -4.92
C VAL A 19 -10.72 9.31 -6.28
N MET A 20 -9.88 8.27 -6.32
CA MET A 20 -9.31 7.72 -7.54
C MET A 20 -10.15 6.51 -7.97
N ILE A 21 -10.81 6.61 -9.12
CA ILE A 21 -11.63 5.51 -9.67
C ILE A 21 -10.94 5.00 -10.93
N GLY A 22 -10.52 3.74 -10.88
CA GLY A 22 -9.99 3.04 -12.06
C GLY A 22 -11.06 2.86 -13.14
N LEU A 23 -10.64 2.83 -14.41
CA LEU A 23 -11.45 2.75 -15.63
C LEU A 23 -12.58 1.72 -15.62
N ASP A 24 -12.43 0.62 -14.89
CA ASP A 24 -13.35 -0.51 -14.97
C ASP A 24 -14.77 -0.16 -14.44
N TYR A 25 -14.96 1.00 -13.79
CA TYR A 25 -16.24 1.44 -13.21
C TYR A 25 -16.73 2.82 -13.69
N THR A 26 -15.96 3.55 -14.50
CA THR A 26 -16.31 4.94 -14.87
C THR A 26 -17.57 5.07 -15.74
N PRO A 27 -17.83 4.18 -16.72
CA PRO A 27 -19.05 4.22 -17.52
C PRO A 27 -20.32 3.96 -16.69
N GLU A 28 -20.24 2.99 -15.76
CA GLU A 28 -21.35 2.62 -14.86
C GLU A 28 -21.68 3.75 -13.89
N ILE A 29 -20.66 4.40 -13.34
CA ILE A 29 -20.79 5.54 -12.40
C ILE A 29 -21.34 6.78 -13.11
N SER A 30 -20.98 7.03 -14.37
CA SER A 30 -21.49 8.21 -15.10
C SER A 30 -22.96 8.08 -15.54
N GLY A 31 -23.48 6.84 -15.61
CA GLY A 31 -24.86 6.55 -16.01
C GLY A 31 -25.87 6.47 -14.87
N GLU A 32 -25.42 6.29 -13.62
CA GLU A 32 -26.30 6.15 -12.46
C GLU A 32 -26.72 7.51 -11.88
N ARG A 33 -28.02 7.81 -11.97
CA ARG A 33 -28.63 9.07 -11.46
C ARG A 33 -28.64 9.19 -9.92
N ASN A 34 -28.15 8.18 -9.19
CA ASN A 34 -28.22 8.09 -7.74
C ASN A 34 -26.86 8.26 -7.02
N ILE A 35 -25.81 8.67 -7.73
CA ILE A 35 -24.49 8.88 -7.12
C ILE A 35 -24.33 10.32 -6.66
N ARG A 36 -24.28 10.51 -5.33
CA ARG A 36 -24.03 11.81 -4.68
C ARG A 36 -22.53 11.96 -4.39
N ILE A 37 -21.79 12.58 -5.31
CA ILE A 37 -20.35 12.86 -5.12
C ILE A 37 -20.17 14.25 -4.52
N ILE A 38 -19.72 14.32 -3.27
CA ILE A 38 -19.64 15.57 -2.50
C ILE A 38 -18.29 16.30 -2.71
N LYS A 39 -17.27 15.66 -3.32
CA LYS A 39 -15.89 16.20 -3.46
C LYS A 39 -15.22 15.84 -4.82
N ARG A 40 -13.97 16.31 -5.05
CA ARG A 40 -13.19 16.19 -6.31
C ARG A 40 -13.05 14.74 -6.80
N LEU A 41 -13.32 14.49 -8.08
CA LEU A 41 -13.22 13.18 -8.74
C LEU A 41 -11.95 13.13 -9.62
N ILE A 42 -11.17 12.06 -9.50
CA ILE A 42 -10.08 11.74 -10.44
C ILE A 42 -10.54 10.56 -11.30
N ALA A 43 -10.65 10.79 -12.61
CA ALA A 43 -10.96 9.77 -13.60
C ALA A 43 -9.69 9.51 -14.43
N VAL A 44 -9.29 8.25 -14.58
CA VAL A 44 -8.02 7.86 -15.20
C VAL A 44 -8.27 6.95 -16.40
N ASP A 45 -8.57 7.52 -17.57
CA ASP A 45 -8.57 6.80 -18.86
C ASP A 45 -7.21 6.84 -19.58
N SER A 46 -6.24 7.54 -18.98
CA SER A 46 -4.90 7.81 -19.52
C SER A 46 -3.85 7.64 -18.42
N ILE A 47 -2.61 7.34 -18.81
CA ILE A 47 -1.45 7.25 -17.90
C ILE A 47 -1.19 8.55 -17.12
N PHE A 48 -1.73 9.65 -17.64
CA PHE A 48 -1.66 10.97 -17.06
C PHE A 48 -2.84 11.28 -16.13
N GLY A 49 -3.98 10.60 -16.25
CA GLY A 49 -5.17 10.88 -15.44
C GLY A 49 -5.79 12.28 -15.65
N TYR A 50 -7.07 12.38 -15.32
CA TYR A 50 -7.85 13.62 -15.40
C TYR A 50 -8.46 13.95 -14.04
N LEU A 51 -8.38 15.23 -13.66
CA LEU A 51 -9.09 15.77 -12.50
C LEU A 51 -10.35 16.49 -12.98
N VAL A 52 -11.51 16.13 -12.42
CA VAL A 52 -12.80 16.74 -12.73
C VAL A 52 -13.35 17.46 -11.50
N ARG A 53 -13.61 18.76 -11.64
CA ARG A 53 -14.27 19.59 -10.61
C ARG A 53 -15.74 19.79 -10.99
N ILE A 54 -16.68 19.35 -10.16
CA ILE A 54 -18.10 19.27 -10.55
C ILE A 54 -18.86 20.61 -10.36
N HIS A 55 -18.39 21.50 -9.49
CA HIS A 55 -19.08 22.79 -9.23
C HIS A 55 -18.93 23.83 -10.35
N ASN A 56 -17.98 23.60 -11.28
CA ASN A 56 -17.77 24.25 -12.57
C ASN A 56 -16.85 23.29 -13.33
N VAL A 57 -17.33 22.63 -14.40
CA VAL A 57 -16.59 21.53 -15.04
C VAL A 57 -15.28 22.04 -15.65
N GLU A 58 -14.21 21.93 -14.85
CA GLU A 58 -12.84 22.17 -15.25
C GLU A 58 -12.12 20.83 -15.32
N THR A 59 -11.57 20.53 -16.50
CA THR A 59 -10.79 19.32 -16.75
C THR A 59 -9.31 19.69 -16.77
N SER A 60 -8.52 19.07 -15.90
CA SER A 60 -7.06 19.19 -15.90
C SER A 60 -6.43 17.82 -16.13
N ARG A 61 -5.32 17.79 -16.87
CA ARG A 61 -4.55 16.56 -17.18
C ARG A 61 -3.15 16.68 -16.59
N TYR A 62 -2.63 15.61 -15.99
CA TYR A 62 -1.25 15.64 -15.51
C TYR A 62 -0.26 15.62 -16.69
N THR A 63 0.90 16.22 -16.47
CA THR A 63 2.01 16.22 -17.43
C THR A 63 3.09 15.18 -17.10
N ARG A 64 2.86 14.39 -16.04
CA ARG A 64 3.77 13.33 -15.57
C ARG A 64 2.99 12.05 -15.27
N VAL A 65 3.68 10.92 -15.28
CA VAL A 65 3.14 9.63 -14.83
C VAL A 65 2.68 9.77 -13.38
N THR A 66 1.45 9.32 -13.10
CA THR A 66 0.82 9.52 -11.78
C THR A 66 0.91 8.26 -10.91
N PHE A 67 0.87 8.47 -9.59
CA PHE A 67 0.71 7.38 -8.65
C PHE A 67 -0.68 6.75 -8.80
N GLY A 68 -0.76 5.42 -8.70
CA GLY A 68 -2.03 4.69 -8.69
C GLY A 68 -2.58 4.27 -10.06
N VAL A 69 -1.93 4.64 -11.16
CA VAL A 69 -2.27 4.08 -12.48
C VAL A 69 -1.60 2.72 -12.66
N LYS A 70 -2.34 1.74 -13.21
CA LYS A 70 -1.91 0.34 -13.37
C LYS A 70 -0.55 0.18 -14.05
N CYS A 71 -0.23 1.03 -15.04
CA CYS A 71 1.04 0.95 -15.79
C CYS A 71 2.20 1.73 -15.18
N SER A 72 1.97 2.60 -14.20
CA SER A 72 3.03 3.45 -13.62
C SER A 72 4.21 2.66 -13.04
N PRO A 73 3.98 1.56 -12.28
CA PRO A 73 5.09 0.75 -11.76
C PRO A 73 5.94 0.12 -12.87
N LEU A 74 5.30 -0.33 -13.95
CA LEU A 74 6.00 -0.90 -15.11
C LEU A 74 6.88 0.14 -15.78
N LEU A 75 6.34 1.35 -16.02
CA LEU A 75 7.09 2.45 -16.63
C LEU A 75 8.28 2.86 -15.76
N LEU A 76 8.08 2.95 -14.45
CA LEU A 76 9.15 3.28 -13.50
C LEU A 76 10.27 2.23 -13.54
N ALA A 77 9.92 0.94 -13.47
CA ALA A 77 10.89 -0.14 -13.53
C ALA A 77 11.66 -0.17 -14.85
N ALA A 78 10.99 0.09 -15.99
CA ALA A 78 11.64 0.17 -17.29
C ALA A 78 12.62 1.34 -17.39
N VAL A 79 12.26 2.51 -16.85
CA VAL A 79 13.12 3.70 -16.85
C VAL A 79 14.35 3.48 -15.97
N ILE A 80 14.19 2.90 -14.79
CA ILE A 80 15.32 2.57 -13.90
C ILE A 80 16.27 1.59 -14.58
N ARG A 81 15.75 0.49 -15.15
CA ARG A 81 16.56 -0.49 -15.90
C ARG A 81 17.37 0.13 -17.03
N LEU A 82 16.74 1.00 -17.82
CA LEU A 82 17.43 1.70 -18.90
C LEU A 82 18.53 2.65 -18.38
N HIS A 83 18.28 3.31 -17.24
CA HIS A 83 19.26 4.19 -16.62
C HIS A 83 20.46 3.41 -16.04
N ASP A 84 20.19 2.25 -15.45
CA ASP A 84 21.19 1.36 -14.82
C ASP A 84 22.19 0.77 -15.82
N GLU A 85 21.86 0.68 -17.12
CA GLU A 85 22.78 0.20 -18.17
C GLU A 85 24.11 0.97 -18.20
N LYS A 86 24.10 2.25 -17.78
CA LYS A 86 25.30 3.10 -17.70
C LYS A 86 26.22 2.72 -16.53
N TYR A 87 25.68 2.08 -15.50
CA TYR A 87 26.32 1.90 -14.20
C TYR A 87 26.65 0.45 -13.90
N VAL A 88 26.05 -0.51 -14.58
CA VAL A 88 26.17 -1.96 -14.30
C VAL A 88 27.61 -2.45 -14.17
N ASN A 89 28.55 -1.92 -14.97
CA ASN A 89 29.96 -2.34 -14.93
C ASN A 89 30.73 -1.82 -13.70
N LYS A 90 30.25 -0.74 -13.07
CA LYS A 90 30.92 -0.06 -11.96
C LYS A 90 30.21 -0.28 -10.63
N TYR A 91 28.88 -0.38 -10.67
CA TYR A 91 27.99 -0.43 -9.51
C TYR A 91 26.99 -1.61 -9.65
N GLU A 92 27.51 -2.79 -9.98
CA GLU A 92 26.71 -3.99 -10.26
C GLU A 92 25.68 -4.27 -9.16
N ARG A 93 26.13 -4.32 -7.91
CA ARG A 93 25.28 -4.62 -6.75
C ARG A 93 24.19 -3.58 -6.50
N ALA A 94 24.49 -2.30 -6.72
CA ALA A 94 23.50 -1.23 -6.61
C ALA A 94 22.42 -1.35 -7.72
N CYS A 95 22.82 -1.68 -8.95
CA CYS A 95 21.90 -1.93 -10.07
C CYS A 95 21.04 -3.18 -9.83
N GLU A 96 21.60 -4.25 -9.27
CA GLU A 96 20.83 -5.43 -8.85
C GLU A 96 19.76 -5.04 -7.83
N MET A 97 20.14 -4.28 -6.81
CA MET A 97 19.22 -3.83 -5.77
C MET A 97 18.12 -2.93 -6.36
N LEU A 98 18.44 -1.99 -7.25
CA LEU A 98 17.44 -1.15 -7.92
C LEU A 98 16.44 -1.96 -8.76
N ASN A 99 16.85 -3.12 -9.30
CA ASN A 99 15.95 -4.04 -9.99
C ASN A 99 14.94 -4.74 -9.06
N GLU A 100 15.19 -4.75 -7.76
CA GLU A 100 14.28 -5.27 -6.72
C GLU A 100 13.28 -4.21 -6.22
N LEU A 101 13.29 -3.00 -6.78
CA LEU A 101 12.33 -1.95 -6.43
C LEU A 101 10.90 -2.44 -6.66
N TYR A 102 10.14 -2.58 -5.56
CA TYR A 102 8.75 -2.98 -5.62
C TYR A 102 7.85 -1.76 -5.62
N VAL A 103 7.30 -1.44 -6.80
CA VAL A 103 6.38 -0.32 -7.03
C VAL A 103 7.02 1.04 -6.74
N TYR A 104 7.19 1.42 -5.47
CA TYR A 104 7.92 2.63 -5.03
C TYR A 104 8.78 2.38 -3.78
N GLU A 105 8.91 1.13 -3.34
CA GLU A 105 9.61 0.75 -2.11
C GLU A 105 10.82 -0.12 -2.44
N LEU A 106 11.97 0.29 -1.92
CA LEU A 106 13.23 -0.46 -2.03
C LEU A 106 13.58 -0.99 -0.65
N ILE A 107 13.79 -2.30 -0.55
CA ILE A 107 14.06 -2.99 0.71
C ILE A 107 15.27 -3.87 0.48
N ASN A 108 16.27 -3.76 1.34
CA ASN A 108 17.45 -4.62 1.29
C ASN A 108 17.86 -5.00 2.71
N ASN A 109 18.57 -6.12 2.83
CA ASN A 109 19.27 -6.52 4.03
C ASN A 109 20.73 -6.84 3.69
N THR A 110 21.63 -6.49 4.60
CA THR A 110 23.01 -6.96 4.57
C THR A 110 23.53 -7.07 5.99
N SER A 111 24.40 -8.04 6.24
CA SER A 111 25.13 -8.18 7.49
C SER A 111 26.44 -7.38 7.50
N ASP A 112 26.90 -6.89 6.33
CA ASP A 112 28.10 -6.07 6.22
C ASP A 112 27.74 -4.58 6.27
N LYS A 113 28.23 -3.93 7.32
CA LYS A 113 28.01 -2.49 7.57
C LYS A 113 28.70 -1.61 6.53
N THR A 114 29.82 -2.07 5.97
CA THR A 114 30.57 -1.34 4.93
C THR A 114 29.81 -1.41 3.62
N GLU A 115 29.35 -2.62 3.25
CA GLU A 115 28.50 -2.81 2.08
C GLU A 115 27.22 -1.95 2.17
N ALA A 116 26.59 -1.87 3.34
CA ALA A 116 25.40 -1.03 3.53
C ALA A 116 25.65 0.46 3.26
N LEU A 117 26.81 0.98 3.66
CA LEU A 117 27.20 2.37 3.41
C LEU A 117 27.45 2.59 1.92
N GLU A 118 28.33 1.77 1.33
CA GLU A 118 28.72 1.86 -0.09
C GLU A 118 27.49 1.73 -1.00
N LEU A 119 26.62 0.74 -0.77
CA LEU A 119 25.40 0.57 -1.55
C LEU A 119 24.46 1.76 -1.44
N SER A 120 24.32 2.34 -0.25
CA SER A 120 23.46 3.51 -0.09
C SER A 120 23.99 4.71 -0.86
N GLU A 121 25.31 4.93 -0.85
CA GLU A 121 25.97 6.01 -1.57
C GLU A 121 25.86 5.81 -3.09
N ASP A 122 26.10 4.60 -3.57
CA ASP A 122 26.00 4.23 -4.98
C ASP A 122 24.57 4.43 -5.51
N ILE A 123 23.56 3.97 -4.76
CA ILE A 123 22.15 4.13 -5.14
C ILE A 123 21.74 5.60 -5.17
N ILE A 124 22.15 6.39 -4.17
CA ILE A 124 21.90 7.83 -4.13
C ILE A 124 22.53 8.48 -5.36
N HIS A 125 23.77 8.14 -5.68
CA HIS A 125 24.48 8.69 -6.83
C HIS A 125 23.77 8.34 -8.14
N ILE A 126 23.52 7.06 -8.41
CA ILE A 126 22.87 6.57 -9.64
C ILE A 126 21.53 7.29 -9.83
N LEU A 127 20.69 7.33 -8.81
CA LEU A 127 19.36 7.92 -8.93
C LEU A 127 19.37 9.46 -8.98
N SER A 128 20.37 10.11 -8.37
CA SER A 128 20.52 11.57 -8.44
C SER A 128 20.78 12.06 -9.86
N GLU A 129 21.52 11.29 -10.66
CA GLU A 129 21.79 11.57 -12.08
C GLU A 129 20.53 11.46 -12.95
N ALA A 130 19.49 10.79 -12.47
CA ALA A 130 18.16 10.73 -13.09
C ALA A 130 17.16 11.73 -12.47
N GLU A 131 17.58 12.55 -11.51
CA GLU A 131 16.72 13.40 -10.67
C GLU A 131 15.65 12.60 -9.87
N MET A 132 15.91 11.32 -9.60
CA MET A 132 14.98 10.38 -8.96
C MET A 132 15.30 10.17 -7.48
N ASN A 133 15.04 11.16 -6.65
CA ASN A 133 15.40 11.07 -5.23
C ASN A 133 14.50 10.08 -4.45
N LEU A 134 15.11 9.00 -3.93
CA LEU A 134 14.49 8.17 -2.89
C LEU A 134 14.27 8.98 -1.62
N ARG A 135 13.19 8.67 -0.92
CA ARG A 135 12.74 9.39 0.27
C ARG A 135 12.45 8.43 1.39
N ARG A 136 12.38 8.97 2.62
CA ARG A 136 11.98 8.24 3.83
C ARG A 136 12.93 7.08 4.13
N TRP A 137 14.22 7.30 3.93
CA TRP A 137 15.27 6.34 4.25
C TRP A 137 15.19 5.96 5.73
N ALA A 138 15.35 4.67 6.02
CA ALA A 138 15.30 4.14 7.37
C ALA A 138 16.22 2.91 7.47
N THR A 139 16.88 2.76 8.62
CA THR A 139 17.80 1.64 8.88
C THR A 139 17.81 1.33 10.37
N ASN A 140 18.20 0.11 10.72
CA ASN A 140 18.54 -0.30 12.09
C ASN A 140 20.00 0.01 12.46
N PHE A 141 20.81 0.44 11.47
CA PHE A 141 22.22 0.76 11.67
C PHE A 141 22.40 2.26 11.94
N THR A 142 22.64 2.62 13.20
CA THR A 142 22.72 4.02 13.68
C THR A 142 23.76 4.85 12.94
N THR A 143 24.96 4.32 12.69
CA THR A 143 26.03 5.06 12.00
C THR A 143 25.64 5.41 10.56
N LEU A 144 24.92 4.53 9.87
CA LEU A 144 24.40 4.79 8.52
C LEU A 144 23.30 5.86 8.55
N HIS A 145 22.38 5.77 9.52
CA HIS A 145 21.35 6.80 9.73
C HIS A 145 21.96 8.20 9.97
N GLU A 146 22.99 8.27 10.80
CA GLU A 146 23.73 9.51 11.05
C GLU A 146 24.51 10.00 9.82
N ALA A 147 25.08 9.09 9.02
CA ALA A 147 25.71 9.44 7.75
C ALA A 147 24.71 10.10 6.80
N TRP A 148 23.53 9.51 6.61
CA TRP A 148 22.46 10.08 5.78
C TRP A 148 21.98 11.44 6.29
N LYS A 149 21.82 11.62 7.62
CA LYS A 149 21.48 12.93 8.20
C LYS A 149 22.54 13.99 7.90
N ARG A 150 23.83 13.66 7.95
CA ARG A 150 24.92 14.61 7.68
C ARG A 150 24.93 15.13 6.24
N VAL A 151 24.47 14.32 5.29
CA VAL A 151 24.36 14.70 3.87
C VAL A 151 22.95 15.16 3.48
N ASN A 152 22.08 15.48 4.45
CA ASN A 152 20.71 15.97 4.25
C ASN A 152 19.81 15.03 3.42
N ILE A 153 20.01 13.72 3.52
CA ILE A 153 19.09 12.74 2.93
C ILE A 153 17.77 12.74 3.70
N ASP A 154 16.65 12.65 2.97
CA ASP A 154 15.30 12.55 3.52
C ASP A 154 15.12 11.22 4.26
N CYS A 155 15.50 11.22 5.54
CA CYS A 155 15.35 10.10 6.45
C CYS A 155 14.02 10.18 7.20
N ARG A 156 13.39 9.02 7.41
CA ARG A 156 12.34 8.92 8.41
C ARG A 156 12.97 8.91 9.79
N GLU A 157 12.41 9.70 10.71
CA GLU A 157 12.64 9.51 12.14
C GLU A 157 12.22 8.11 12.56
N THR A 158 12.81 7.60 13.64
CA THR A 158 12.46 6.27 14.15
C THR A 158 10.97 6.22 14.49
N SER A 159 10.40 5.01 14.52
CA SER A 159 9.00 4.83 14.95
C SER A 159 8.74 5.38 16.35
N GLU A 160 9.76 5.40 17.20
CA GLU A 160 9.70 5.95 18.57
C GLU A 160 9.74 7.49 18.58
N GLU A 161 10.58 8.12 17.74
CA GLU A 161 10.74 9.58 17.68
C GLU A 161 9.52 10.27 17.04
N SER A 162 9.02 9.73 15.94
CA SER A 162 7.95 10.38 15.15
C SER A 162 6.53 10.14 15.67
N GLY A 163 6.34 9.14 16.53
CA GLY A 163 5.03 8.62 16.91
C GLY A 163 4.22 8.02 15.75
N VAL A 164 4.77 7.99 14.53
CA VAL A 164 4.14 7.45 13.33
C VAL A 164 4.86 6.15 12.95
N PRO A 165 4.15 5.01 12.85
CA PRO A 165 4.80 3.76 12.52
C PRO A 165 5.43 3.80 11.13
N LEU A 166 6.70 3.42 11.05
CA LEU A 166 7.35 3.08 9.78
C LEU A 166 6.63 1.85 9.21
N LYS A 167 6.24 1.92 7.94
CA LYS A 167 5.57 0.82 7.25
C LYS A 167 6.33 0.46 5.99
N ILE A 168 6.43 -0.83 5.74
CA ILE A 168 7.01 -1.44 4.55
C ILE A 168 6.00 -2.45 4.03
N LEU A 169 5.56 -2.31 2.79
CA LEU A 169 4.56 -3.17 2.14
C LEU A 169 3.28 -3.36 2.98
N GLY A 170 2.91 -2.32 3.75
CA GLY A 170 1.74 -2.33 4.63
C GLY A 170 1.96 -2.89 6.04
N ILE A 171 3.10 -3.53 6.32
CA ILE A 171 3.48 -4.06 7.64
C ILE A 171 4.28 -3.01 8.40
N ILE A 172 4.11 -2.92 9.73
CA ILE A 172 4.87 -1.98 10.56
C ILE A 172 6.28 -2.54 10.75
N LEU A 173 7.30 -1.72 10.52
CA LEU A 173 8.68 -2.04 10.85
C LEU A 173 9.10 -1.21 12.07
N ASP A 174 9.46 -1.87 13.15
CA ASP A 174 10.28 -1.28 14.21
C ASP A 174 11.74 -1.43 13.78
N ASN A 175 12.29 -0.37 13.20
CA ASN A 175 13.66 -0.37 12.70
C ASN A 175 14.69 -0.35 13.82
N VAL A 176 14.34 0.01 15.05
CA VAL A 176 15.31 0.02 16.16
C VAL A 176 15.52 -1.40 16.69
N LYS A 177 14.43 -2.15 16.84
CA LYS A 177 14.46 -3.52 17.36
C LYS A 177 14.50 -4.59 16.26
N ASP A 178 14.48 -4.16 15.01
CA ASP A 178 14.44 -5.03 13.83
C ASP A 178 13.26 -6.02 13.84
N ASN A 179 12.08 -5.51 14.19
CA ASN A 179 10.87 -6.32 14.29
C ASN A 179 9.82 -5.90 13.26
N LEU A 180 9.22 -6.89 12.60
CA LEU A 180 7.98 -6.71 11.85
C LEU A 180 6.79 -6.85 12.80
N ILE A 181 5.95 -5.82 12.82
CA ILE A 181 4.79 -5.71 13.70
C ILE A 181 3.52 -5.70 12.86
N ILE A 182 2.57 -6.54 13.25
CA ILE A 182 1.23 -6.60 12.66
C ILE A 182 0.28 -5.88 13.62
N ASP A 183 -0.34 -4.81 13.14
CA ASP A 183 -1.34 -4.09 13.94
C ASP A 183 -2.66 -4.87 13.95
N ILE A 184 -2.93 -5.53 15.06
CA ILE A 184 -4.16 -6.29 15.27
C ILE A 184 -5.29 -5.45 15.89
N LYS A 185 -5.09 -4.16 16.20
CA LYS A 185 -6.12 -3.31 16.81
C LYS A 185 -7.39 -3.25 15.96
N GLN A 186 -7.24 -3.38 14.64
CA GLN A 186 -8.37 -3.44 13.73
C GLN A 186 -9.29 -4.65 13.99
N PHE A 187 -8.75 -5.77 14.49
CA PHE A 187 -9.50 -6.97 14.86
C PHE A 187 -10.28 -6.83 16.17
N GLU A 188 -9.90 -5.90 17.06
CA GLU A 188 -10.65 -5.65 18.31
C GLU A 188 -12.10 -5.25 18.04
N LYS A 189 -12.38 -4.64 16.89
CA LYS A 189 -13.74 -4.29 16.47
C LYS A 189 -14.61 -5.54 16.25
N LEU A 190 -14.01 -6.68 15.91
CA LEU A 190 -14.70 -7.95 15.70
C LEU A 190 -15.24 -8.53 17.02
N ASN A 191 -14.57 -8.28 18.15
CA ASN A 191 -15.03 -8.73 19.48
C ASN A 191 -16.38 -8.13 19.87
N LYS A 192 -16.78 -7.02 19.25
CA LYS A 192 -18.08 -6.34 19.51
C LYS A 192 -19.21 -6.88 18.64
N ILE A 193 -18.92 -7.77 17.67
CA ILE A 193 -19.90 -8.26 16.72
C ILE A 193 -20.65 -9.46 17.31
N VAL A 194 -21.92 -9.25 17.66
CA VAL A 194 -22.76 -10.30 18.26
C VAL A 194 -23.16 -11.37 17.24
N LYS A 195 -23.45 -10.96 16.00
CA LYS A 195 -23.88 -11.84 14.90
C LYS A 195 -22.80 -11.89 13.82
N ILE A 196 -22.12 -13.01 13.73
CA ILE A 196 -21.08 -13.24 12.72
C ILE A 196 -21.73 -13.76 11.45
N LYS A 197 -21.41 -13.10 10.33
CA LYS A 197 -21.85 -13.45 8.98
C LYS A 197 -20.62 -13.71 8.11
N ILE A 198 -20.79 -14.35 6.95
CA ILE A 198 -19.69 -14.56 5.99
C ILE A 198 -18.99 -13.24 5.65
N ARG A 199 -19.74 -12.14 5.47
CA ARG A 199 -19.15 -10.80 5.19
C ARG A 199 -18.18 -10.35 6.28
N VAL A 200 -18.44 -10.68 7.54
CA VAL A 200 -17.57 -10.30 8.67
C VAL A 200 -16.26 -11.07 8.61
N ILE A 201 -16.32 -12.38 8.38
CA ILE A 201 -15.14 -13.25 8.29
C ILE A 201 -14.32 -12.91 7.04
N LEU A 202 -14.98 -12.65 5.91
CA LEU A 202 -14.29 -12.23 4.68
C LEU A 202 -13.63 -10.86 4.86
N SER A 203 -14.33 -9.90 5.48
CA SER A 203 -13.75 -8.60 5.81
C SER A 203 -12.53 -8.75 6.70
N ALA A 204 -12.60 -9.59 7.75
CA ALA A 204 -11.47 -9.88 8.62
C ALA A 204 -10.29 -10.50 7.86
N CYS A 205 -10.56 -11.43 6.94
CA CYS A 205 -9.54 -12.02 6.07
C CYS A 205 -8.88 -10.96 5.17
N GLY A 206 -9.65 -10.02 4.61
CA GLY A 206 -9.15 -8.93 3.78
C GLY A 206 -8.44 -7.81 4.54
N MET A 207 -8.63 -7.69 5.85
CA MET A 207 -7.93 -6.72 6.69
C MET A 207 -6.44 -7.05 6.86
N LEU A 208 -6.05 -8.31 6.66
CA LEU A 208 -4.65 -8.74 6.68
C LEU A 208 -4.07 -8.65 5.27
N PHE A 209 -3.40 -7.53 4.99
CA PHE A 209 -2.62 -7.38 3.77
C PHE A 209 -1.26 -8.08 3.96
N ASP A 210 -1.05 -9.18 3.23
CA ASP A 210 0.14 -10.03 3.34
C ASP A 210 0.76 -10.31 1.96
N PRO A 211 1.39 -9.31 1.33
CA PRO A 211 1.94 -9.47 -0.02
C PRO A 211 3.04 -10.54 -0.07
N ASN A 212 3.81 -10.70 1.02
CA ASN A 212 4.94 -11.62 1.09
C ASN A 212 4.57 -13.00 1.64
N GLY A 213 3.36 -13.19 2.15
CA GLY A 213 2.89 -14.47 2.67
C GLY A 213 3.39 -14.82 4.08
N ILE A 214 3.91 -13.86 4.84
CA ILE A 214 4.44 -14.05 6.20
C ILE A 214 3.32 -14.49 7.16
N MET A 215 2.10 -13.99 6.93
CA MET A 215 0.91 -14.26 7.72
C MET A 215 0.09 -15.44 7.17
N LYS A 216 0.60 -16.18 6.17
CA LYS A 216 -0.08 -17.38 5.61
C LYS A 216 -0.55 -18.38 6.67
N PRO A 217 0.23 -18.72 7.72
CA PRO A 217 -0.21 -19.66 8.75
C PRO A 217 -1.50 -19.22 9.47
N PHE A 218 -1.77 -17.91 9.54
CA PHE A 218 -2.97 -17.34 10.13
C PHE A 218 -4.08 -17.16 9.10
N THR A 219 -3.76 -16.59 7.93
CA THR A 219 -4.75 -16.30 6.89
C THR A 219 -5.33 -17.54 6.25
N ILE A 220 -4.59 -18.66 6.22
CA ILE A 220 -5.09 -19.93 5.68
C ILE A 220 -6.27 -20.48 6.50
N ARG A 221 -6.25 -20.33 7.83
CA ARG A 221 -7.34 -20.80 8.70
C ARG A 221 -8.66 -20.09 8.37
N MET A 222 -8.61 -18.78 8.19
CA MET A 222 -9.78 -18.00 7.76
C MET A 222 -10.26 -18.38 6.35
N LYS A 223 -9.34 -18.66 5.43
CA LYS A 223 -9.69 -19.10 4.07
C LYS A 223 -10.33 -20.48 4.05
N LEU A 224 -9.84 -21.42 4.84
CA LEU A 224 -10.44 -22.74 5.02
C LEU A 224 -11.84 -22.61 5.64
N MET A 225 -12.01 -21.75 6.63
CA MET A 225 -13.32 -21.48 7.22
C MET A 225 -14.31 -20.88 6.19
N LEU A 226 -13.84 -19.95 5.35
CA LEU A 226 -14.62 -19.41 4.22
C LEU A 226 -15.04 -20.52 3.24
N GLN A 227 -14.13 -21.43 2.91
CA GLN A 227 -14.42 -22.59 2.08
C GLN A 227 -15.50 -23.49 2.71
N THR A 228 -15.36 -23.86 3.98
CA THR A 228 -16.36 -24.68 4.69
C THR A 228 -17.74 -24.02 4.68
N MET A 229 -17.82 -22.70 4.87
CA MET A 229 -19.09 -21.98 4.81
C MET A 229 -19.74 -22.01 3.42
N TRP A 230 -18.92 -21.95 2.36
CA TRP A 230 -19.41 -22.08 0.99
C TRP A 230 -19.88 -23.51 0.66
N GLU A 231 -19.18 -24.53 1.16
CA GLU A 231 -19.59 -25.93 1.01
C GLU A 231 -20.93 -26.22 1.72
N LEU A 232 -21.17 -25.56 2.85
CA LEU A 232 -22.45 -25.61 3.57
C LEU A 232 -23.57 -24.79 2.91
N GLY A 233 -23.27 -24.03 1.85
CA GLY A 233 -24.26 -23.21 1.15
C GLY A 233 -24.79 -22.01 1.95
N ILE A 234 -24.06 -21.55 2.96
CA ILE A 234 -24.47 -20.43 3.83
C ILE A 234 -24.49 -19.13 3.00
N SER A 235 -25.57 -18.34 3.13
CA SER A 235 -25.69 -17.07 2.42
C SER A 235 -24.83 -15.95 3.04
N TRP A 236 -24.45 -14.96 2.23
CA TRP A 236 -23.64 -13.80 2.63
C TRP A 236 -24.14 -13.07 3.88
N ASP A 237 -25.46 -12.97 4.00
CA ASP A 237 -26.14 -12.19 5.04
C ASP A 237 -26.71 -13.04 6.18
N GLU A 238 -26.53 -14.36 6.09
CA GLU A 238 -26.93 -15.35 7.08
C GLU A 238 -25.93 -15.42 8.24
N CYS A 239 -26.42 -15.72 9.44
CA CYS A 239 -25.56 -15.96 10.58
C CYS A 239 -24.83 -17.29 10.43
N VAL A 240 -23.53 -17.31 10.71
CA VAL A 240 -22.76 -18.54 10.69
C VAL A 240 -23.18 -19.48 11.84
N PRO A 241 -23.09 -20.80 11.65
CA PRO A 241 -23.26 -21.80 12.70
C PRO A 241 -22.39 -21.54 13.94
N SER A 242 -22.86 -22.00 15.10
CA SER A 242 -22.23 -21.71 16.41
C SER A 242 -20.80 -22.25 16.54
N ASP A 243 -20.51 -23.39 15.91
CA ASP A 243 -19.21 -24.03 15.82
C ASP A 243 -18.21 -23.18 15.01
N ILE A 244 -18.63 -22.70 13.83
CA ILE A 244 -17.82 -21.78 13.01
C ILE A 244 -17.61 -20.45 13.76
N LYS A 245 -18.65 -19.94 14.42
CA LYS A 245 -18.55 -18.73 15.25
C LYS A 245 -17.51 -18.90 16.37
N ALA A 246 -17.52 -20.03 17.07
CA ALA A 246 -16.58 -20.31 18.14
C ALA A 246 -15.15 -20.39 17.60
N SER A 247 -14.93 -21.14 16.51
CA SER A 247 -13.61 -21.27 15.88
C SER A 247 -13.06 -19.95 15.32
N PHE A 248 -13.91 -19.00 14.94
CA PHE A 248 -13.48 -17.68 14.45
C PHE A 248 -13.04 -16.74 15.59
N LEU A 249 -13.57 -16.92 16.79
CA LEU A 249 -13.27 -16.08 17.94
C LEU A 249 -12.10 -16.59 18.79
N GLU A 250 -11.68 -17.85 18.58
CA GLU A 250 -10.47 -18.45 19.14
C GLU A 250 -9.20 -18.00 18.40
#